data_AF-A0A914MIH2-F1
#
_entry.id   AF-A0A914MIH2-F1
#
_cell.length_a   1.000
_cell.length_b   1.000
_cell.length_c   1.000
_cell.angle_alpha   90.00
_cell.angle_beta   90.00
_cell.angle_gamma   90.00
#
_symmetry.space_group_name_H-M   'P 1'
#
loop_
_entity.id
_entity.type
_entity.pdbx_description
1 polymer ?
#
loop_
_entity_poly.entity_id
_entity_poly.type
_entity_poly.pdbx_seq_one_letter_code
_entity_poly.pdbx_strand_id
1 'polypeptide(L)'
;MSQVFHKIIFLQSVVNTRFTTFDINNGDGIDLGDASNIQILSNLYDTGDDAIAMGTGQGKRSNSLPVEFVVIRNNYFRHSHGCSFGGNLGDWVQDVLIEDNIHLLSDNGIRMKARKEIGGGVRRVCIRNIGMKGVGTTNSFTYNGKTLSGNTINGYPLIFTLKYADGSTNFPAADTPTVYTDVKMHDLSIDQIDTNHASGSILIDGTLDNMHSGFEFKNIKIKNSLQAKISQLKLSVFDTLETDNIGGDPPFKFAQCSKLTFNNVPAVINPQSNYS
;
A
#
# COMPACT_ATOMS: atom_id res chain seq x y z
N MET A 1 -20.81 -19.79 -8.33
CA MET A 1 -20.25 -20.17 -7.01
C MET A 1 -20.23 -18.91 -6.16
N SER A 2 -20.84 -18.96 -4.99
CA SER A 2 -20.93 -17.85 -4.05
C SER A 2 -19.55 -17.38 -3.64
N GLN A 3 -19.35 -16.07 -3.59
CA GLN A 3 -18.20 -15.42 -2.97
C GLN A 3 -18.07 -15.96 -1.53
N VAL A 4 -16.89 -16.43 -1.17
CA VAL A 4 -16.53 -16.55 0.24
C VAL A 4 -16.00 -15.19 0.65
N PHE A 5 -16.91 -14.34 1.12
CA PHE A 5 -16.52 -13.15 1.86
C PHE A 5 -16.11 -13.61 3.26
N HIS A 6 -14.81 -13.64 3.56
CA HIS A 6 -14.33 -13.81 4.94
C HIS A 6 -14.44 -12.48 5.72
N LYS A 7 -15.53 -11.73 5.51
CA LYS A 7 -15.57 -10.29 5.79
C LYS A 7 -16.44 -9.96 6.99
N ILE A 8 -15.91 -9.18 7.93
CA ILE A 8 -16.73 -8.36 8.81
C ILE A 8 -16.95 -7.02 8.10
N ILE A 9 -18.14 -6.84 7.53
CA ILE A 9 -18.52 -5.61 6.82
C ILE A 9 -19.06 -4.61 7.85
N PHE A 10 -18.41 -3.45 7.95
CA PHE A 10 -18.89 -2.34 8.79
C PHE A 10 -19.61 -1.30 7.93
N LEU A 11 -20.88 -1.04 8.25
CA LEU A 11 -21.74 -0.03 7.61
C LEU A 11 -21.61 1.37 8.27
N GLN A 12 -20.76 1.50 9.30
CA GLN A 12 -20.59 2.72 10.09
C GLN A 12 -19.14 2.91 10.52
N SER A 13 -18.87 4.03 11.18
CA SER A 13 -17.53 4.35 11.68
C SER A 13 -17.04 3.35 12.73
N VAL A 14 -15.79 2.91 12.64
CA VAL A 14 -15.15 2.04 13.61
C VAL A 14 -14.13 2.85 14.39
N VAL A 15 -14.37 3.02 15.69
CA VAL A 15 -13.60 3.92 16.54
C VAL A 15 -13.13 3.21 17.80
N ASN A 16 -11.86 3.39 18.19
CA ASN A 16 -11.30 2.93 19.46
C ASN A 16 -11.45 1.42 19.71
N THR A 17 -11.29 0.63 18.65
CA THR A 17 -11.37 -0.84 18.69
C THR A 17 -9.98 -1.45 18.65
N ARG A 18 -9.80 -2.57 19.37
CA ARG A 18 -8.59 -3.38 19.31
C ARG A 18 -8.89 -4.70 18.61
N PHE A 19 -8.23 -4.95 17.49
CA PHE A 19 -8.28 -6.22 16.77
C PHE A 19 -7.06 -7.06 17.18
N THR A 20 -7.30 -8.25 17.73
CA THR A 20 -6.25 -9.20 18.15
C THR A 20 -6.53 -10.58 17.56
N THR A 21 -6.33 -10.68 16.25
CA THR A 21 -6.60 -11.89 15.45
C THR A 21 -5.33 -12.50 14.86
N PHE A 22 -4.15 -11.95 15.14
CA PHE A 22 -2.88 -12.56 14.71
C PHE A 22 -2.69 -13.97 15.32
N ASP A 23 -2.34 -15.03 14.58
CA ASP A 23 -2.11 -15.16 13.12
C ASP A 23 -3.18 -16.06 12.46
N ILE A 24 -4.46 -15.71 12.66
CA ILE A 24 -5.59 -16.43 12.08
C ILE A 24 -5.61 -16.18 10.57
N ASN A 25 -5.53 -17.26 9.79
CA ASN A 25 -5.63 -17.20 8.34
C ASN A 25 -6.93 -16.51 7.89
N ASN A 26 -6.83 -15.51 7.00
CA ASN A 26 -7.93 -14.63 6.57
C ASN A 26 -8.62 -13.87 7.74
N GLY A 27 -7.86 -13.62 8.81
CA GLY A 27 -8.31 -12.92 10.01
C GLY A 27 -8.13 -11.42 9.91
N ASP A 28 -8.71 -10.81 8.88
CA ASP A 28 -8.70 -9.37 8.60
C ASP A 28 -9.31 -8.57 9.77
N GLY A 29 -8.90 -7.31 9.92
CA GLY A 29 -9.49 -6.39 10.91
C GLY A 29 -10.83 -5.82 10.45
N ILE A 30 -10.80 -5.00 9.40
CA ILE A 30 -11.97 -4.36 8.80
C ILE A 30 -11.98 -4.61 7.30
N ASP A 31 -13.12 -5.08 6.79
CA ASP A 31 -13.36 -5.23 5.36
C ASP A 31 -14.41 -4.22 4.87
N LEU A 32 -14.03 -3.42 3.87
CA LEU A 32 -14.92 -2.51 3.16
C LEU A 32 -15.17 -3.03 1.75
N GLY A 33 -16.44 -3.28 1.43
CA GLY A 33 -16.93 -3.56 0.08
C GLY A 33 -18.30 -2.92 -0.10
N ASP A 34 -18.53 -2.30 -1.26
CA ASP A 34 -19.75 -1.54 -1.55
C ASP A 34 -20.10 -0.52 -0.45
N ALA A 35 -19.09 0.24 0.01
CA ALA A 35 -19.18 1.09 1.20
C ALA A 35 -18.86 2.55 0.90
N SER A 36 -19.65 3.48 1.47
CA SER A 36 -19.43 4.92 1.31
C SER A 36 -19.54 5.65 2.65
N ASN A 37 -18.79 6.73 2.82
CA ASN A 37 -18.82 7.61 4.02
C ASN A 37 -18.39 6.89 5.31
N ILE A 38 -17.21 6.28 5.28
CA ILE A 38 -16.69 5.47 6.40
C ILE A 38 -15.58 6.23 7.13
N GLN A 39 -15.56 6.12 8.46
CA GLN A 39 -14.45 6.62 9.28
C GLN A 39 -13.87 5.48 10.13
N ILE A 40 -12.55 5.33 10.09
CA ILE A 40 -11.81 4.30 10.84
C ILE A 40 -10.78 5.03 11.70
N LEU A 41 -11.09 5.19 12.99
CA LEU A 41 -10.39 6.11 13.87
C LEU A 41 -9.83 5.44 15.13
N SER A 42 -8.59 5.73 15.47
CA SER A 42 -8.03 5.39 16.80
C SER A 42 -8.06 3.89 17.15
N ASN A 43 -7.97 3.02 16.15
CA ASN A 43 -7.96 1.57 16.33
C ASN A 43 -6.53 1.03 16.47
N LEU A 44 -6.41 -0.16 17.09
CA LEU A 44 -5.18 -0.94 17.13
C LEU A 44 -5.40 -2.24 16.37
N TYR A 45 -4.54 -2.52 15.40
CA TYR A 45 -4.58 -3.74 14.59
C TYR A 45 -3.42 -4.66 14.91
N ASP A 46 -3.73 -5.88 15.33
CA ASP A 46 -2.81 -7.00 15.47
C ASP A 46 -3.50 -8.22 14.85
N THR A 47 -3.47 -8.30 13.52
CA THR A 47 -4.34 -9.13 12.68
C THR A 47 -3.57 -10.20 11.93
N GLY A 48 -4.23 -11.32 11.63
CA GLY A 48 -3.65 -12.44 10.87
C GLY A 48 -3.67 -12.25 9.35
N ASP A 49 -4.35 -11.20 8.86
CA ASP A 49 -4.33 -10.78 7.46
C ASP A 49 -4.34 -9.23 7.38
N ASP A 50 -4.99 -8.64 6.38
CA ASP A 50 -5.08 -7.19 6.21
C ASP A 50 -5.68 -6.52 7.47
N ALA A 51 -5.09 -5.42 7.93
CA ALA A 51 -5.65 -4.66 9.04
C ALA A 51 -6.96 -3.97 8.60
N ILE A 52 -6.92 -3.39 7.41
CA ILE A 52 -8.06 -2.81 6.71
C ILE A 52 -7.94 -3.28 5.26
N ALA A 53 -8.99 -3.90 4.74
CA ALA A 53 -9.10 -4.30 3.34
C ALA A 53 -10.23 -3.51 2.68
N MET A 54 -9.94 -2.90 1.52
CA MET A 54 -10.91 -2.19 0.68
C MET A 54 -10.96 -2.85 -0.68
N GLY A 55 -12.12 -3.39 -1.08
CA GLY A 55 -12.24 -4.03 -2.39
C GLY A 55 -13.67 -4.10 -2.89
N THR A 56 -13.83 -3.97 -4.20
CA THR A 56 -15.12 -3.98 -4.88
C THR A 56 -14.98 -4.56 -6.27
N GLY A 57 -15.88 -5.47 -6.65
CA GLY A 57 -16.01 -5.91 -8.04
C GLY A 57 -14.82 -6.64 -8.67
N GLN A 58 -15.07 -7.39 -9.75
CA GLN A 58 -14.00 -8.01 -10.53
C GLN A 58 -14.42 -8.29 -11.99
N GLY A 59 -13.52 -7.94 -12.91
CA GLY A 59 -13.62 -8.30 -14.33
C GLY A 59 -14.68 -7.53 -15.10
N LYS A 60 -14.97 -7.98 -16.32
CA LYS A 60 -15.87 -7.31 -17.27
C LYS A 60 -17.32 -7.17 -16.81
N ARG A 61 -17.76 -8.07 -15.92
CA ARG A 61 -19.15 -8.12 -15.43
C ARG A 61 -19.31 -7.48 -14.06
N SER A 62 -18.33 -6.70 -13.63
CA SER A 62 -18.41 -5.93 -12.40
C SER A 62 -19.60 -4.96 -12.45
N ASN A 63 -20.37 -4.91 -11.37
CA ASN A 63 -21.56 -4.06 -11.23
C ASN A 63 -21.87 -3.80 -9.74
N SER A 64 -20.82 -3.78 -8.91
CA SER A 64 -20.90 -3.46 -7.48
C SER A 64 -20.78 -1.95 -7.29
N LEU A 65 -20.94 -1.47 -6.07
CA LEU A 65 -20.76 -0.05 -5.76
C LEU A 65 -19.28 0.23 -5.48
N PRO A 66 -18.79 1.45 -5.78
CA PRO A 66 -17.44 1.82 -5.37
C PRO A 66 -17.30 1.77 -3.84
N VAL A 67 -16.06 1.61 -3.37
CA VAL A 67 -15.71 1.98 -2.00
C VAL A 67 -15.23 3.43 -2.03
N GLU A 68 -15.94 4.34 -1.38
CA GLU A 68 -15.65 5.78 -1.49
C GLU A 68 -15.87 6.62 -0.23
N PHE A 69 -15.25 7.80 -0.19
CA PHE A 69 -15.32 8.74 0.95
C PHE A 69 -14.93 8.08 2.28
N VAL A 70 -13.71 7.54 2.32
CA VAL A 70 -13.18 6.82 3.48
C VAL A 70 -12.10 7.64 4.18
N VAL A 71 -12.18 7.77 5.49
CA VAL A 71 -11.15 8.41 6.33
C VAL A 71 -10.56 7.38 7.29
N ILE A 72 -9.25 7.18 7.23
CA ILE A 72 -8.47 6.27 8.10
C ILE A 72 -7.46 7.09 8.88
N ARG A 73 -7.69 7.27 10.18
CA ARG A 73 -6.89 8.22 10.97
C ARG A 73 -6.57 7.78 12.39
N ASN A 74 -5.40 8.18 12.90
CA ASN A 74 -4.95 7.98 14.28
C ASN A 74 -4.87 6.50 14.71
N ASN A 75 -4.70 5.58 13.76
CA ASN A 75 -4.63 4.15 14.05
C ASN A 75 -3.19 3.68 14.27
N TYR A 76 -3.07 2.56 14.98
CA TYR A 76 -1.82 1.86 15.21
C TYR A 76 -1.86 0.47 14.59
N PHE A 77 -1.04 0.26 13.57
CA PHE A 77 -0.92 -1.01 12.86
C PHE A 77 0.27 -1.80 13.43
N ARG A 78 0.03 -2.96 14.03
CA ARG A 78 1.05 -3.93 14.48
C ARG A 78 1.19 -5.03 13.43
N HIS A 79 1.15 -6.32 13.80
CA HIS A 79 1.15 -7.39 12.82
C HIS A 79 -0.11 -7.28 11.95
N SER A 80 0.08 -7.28 10.63
CA SER A 80 -0.99 -7.24 9.63
C SER A 80 -0.38 -7.29 8.23
N HIS A 81 -1.17 -7.69 7.23
CA HIS A 81 -0.79 -7.55 5.83
C HIS A 81 -0.80 -6.10 5.31
N GLY A 82 -1.19 -5.13 6.16
CA GLY A 82 -1.17 -3.69 5.90
C GLY A 82 -2.56 -3.05 5.77
N CYS A 83 -2.57 -1.75 5.44
CA CYS A 83 -3.77 -1.07 4.96
C CYS A 83 -3.89 -1.32 3.45
N SER A 84 -4.80 -2.22 3.09
CA SER A 84 -4.87 -2.84 1.78
C SER A 84 -6.04 -2.35 0.94
N PHE A 85 -5.73 -2.05 -0.32
CA PHE A 85 -6.67 -1.81 -1.40
C PHE A 85 -6.56 -2.99 -2.36
N GLY A 86 -7.61 -3.78 -2.47
CA GLY A 86 -7.79 -4.73 -3.56
C GLY A 86 -7.71 -6.20 -3.15
N GLY A 87 -7.12 -6.98 -4.05
CA GLY A 87 -7.65 -8.26 -4.53
C GLY A 87 -8.62 -8.01 -5.67
N ASN A 88 -9.70 -7.30 -5.36
CA ASN A 88 -10.84 -6.98 -6.23
C ASN A 88 -11.08 -5.46 -6.26
N LEU A 89 -11.04 -4.84 -7.44
CA LEU A 89 -11.07 -3.38 -7.64
C LEU A 89 -11.92 -2.96 -8.86
N GLY A 90 -12.70 -3.88 -9.43
CA GLY A 90 -13.42 -3.70 -10.70
C GLY A 90 -14.33 -2.46 -10.73
N ASP A 91 -14.94 -2.11 -9.59
CA ASP A 91 -15.87 -0.98 -9.47
C ASP A 91 -15.29 0.24 -8.71
N TRP A 92 -13.96 0.30 -8.61
CA TRP A 92 -13.17 1.38 -7.98
C TRP A 92 -13.18 1.49 -6.45
N VAL A 93 -11.99 1.67 -5.88
CA VAL A 93 -11.82 2.28 -4.57
C VAL A 93 -11.35 3.72 -4.78
N GLN A 94 -12.04 4.71 -4.21
CA GLN A 94 -11.76 6.11 -4.50
C GLN A 94 -12.03 7.06 -3.34
N ASP A 95 -11.50 8.28 -3.39
CA ASP A 95 -11.77 9.32 -2.38
C ASP A 95 -11.42 8.86 -0.96
N VAL A 96 -10.15 8.46 -0.77
CA VAL A 96 -9.66 7.93 0.51
C VAL A 96 -8.60 8.86 1.10
N LEU A 97 -8.79 9.23 2.38
CA LEU A 97 -7.81 9.94 3.20
C LEU A 97 -7.26 8.99 4.24
N ILE A 98 -5.94 8.80 4.26
CA ILE A 98 -5.19 8.05 5.27
C ILE A 98 -4.22 9.03 5.94
N GLU A 99 -4.44 9.36 7.21
CA GLU A 99 -3.58 10.34 7.89
C GLU A 99 -3.27 10.01 9.35
N ASP A 100 -2.12 10.49 9.84
CA ASP A 100 -1.72 10.41 11.25
C ASP A 100 -1.71 8.98 11.82
N ASN A 101 -1.30 7.99 11.02
CA ASN A 101 -1.22 6.59 11.45
C ASN A 101 0.23 6.15 11.68
N ILE A 102 0.41 5.14 12.54
CA ILE A 102 1.71 4.50 12.78
C ILE A 102 1.63 3.03 12.39
N HIS A 103 2.62 2.57 11.62
CA HIS A 103 2.84 1.16 11.32
C HIS A 103 4.10 0.66 12.02
N LEU A 104 3.97 -0.41 12.79
CA LEU A 104 5.06 -1.06 13.48
C LEU A 104 5.09 -2.55 13.11
N LEU A 105 6.15 -2.96 12.42
CA LEU A 105 6.44 -4.37 12.14
C LEU A 105 5.26 -5.11 11.44
N SER A 106 4.41 -4.38 10.71
CA SER A 106 3.44 -4.94 9.77
C SER A 106 4.17 -5.46 8.54
N ASP A 107 3.55 -6.37 7.79
CA ASP A 107 4.11 -6.86 6.54
C ASP A 107 4.22 -5.73 5.52
N ASN A 108 3.17 -4.93 5.40
CA ASN A 108 3.12 -3.77 4.52
C ASN A 108 2.60 -2.54 5.26
N GLY A 109 2.93 -1.35 4.77
CA GLY A 109 2.33 -0.11 5.25
C GLY A 109 1.04 0.15 4.47
N ILE A 110 1.19 0.79 3.31
CA ILE A 110 0.11 0.99 2.35
C ILE A 110 0.28 -0.01 1.20
N ARG A 111 -0.78 -0.76 0.90
CA ARG A 111 -0.75 -1.82 -0.10
C ARG A 111 -1.89 -1.69 -1.09
N MET A 112 -1.59 -1.43 -2.36
CA MET A 112 -2.55 -1.57 -3.47
C MET A 112 -2.18 -2.82 -4.27
N LYS A 113 -3.08 -3.81 -4.30
CA LYS A 113 -2.82 -5.14 -4.86
C LYS A 113 -3.96 -5.55 -5.78
N ALA A 114 -3.65 -5.94 -7.01
CA ALA A 114 -4.63 -6.49 -7.94
C ALA A 114 -3.96 -7.28 -9.06
N ARG A 115 -4.78 -7.82 -9.95
CA ARG A 115 -4.37 -8.31 -11.27
C ARG A 115 -4.84 -7.35 -12.35
N LYS A 116 -4.18 -7.32 -13.50
CA LYS A 116 -4.60 -6.46 -14.62
C LYS A 116 -6.02 -6.80 -15.11
N GLU A 117 -6.42 -8.07 -15.05
CA GLU A 117 -7.69 -8.59 -15.55
C GLU A 117 -8.91 -8.13 -14.72
N ILE A 118 -8.69 -7.61 -13.51
CA ILE A 118 -9.75 -7.16 -12.59
C ILE A 118 -10.44 -5.90 -13.15
N GLY A 119 -9.70 -5.02 -13.81
CA GLY A 119 -10.22 -3.72 -14.25
C GLY A 119 -10.48 -2.77 -13.10
N GLY A 120 -11.04 -1.59 -13.41
CA GLY A 120 -11.24 -0.53 -12.43
C GLY A 120 -9.90 -0.08 -11.84
N GLY A 121 -9.83 0.04 -10.52
CA GLY A 121 -8.60 0.42 -9.84
C GLY A 121 -8.78 1.26 -8.59
N VAL A 122 -7.76 2.08 -8.32
CA VAL A 122 -7.74 2.99 -7.16
C VAL A 122 -7.48 4.42 -7.64
N ARG A 123 -8.25 5.40 -7.12
CA ARG A 123 -8.02 6.81 -7.47
C ARG A 123 -8.34 7.84 -6.40
N ARG A 124 -7.73 9.02 -6.47
CA ARG A 124 -7.99 10.14 -5.55
C ARG A 124 -7.73 9.73 -4.09
N VAL A 125 -6.51 9.28 -3.83
CA VAL A 125 -6.08 8.83 -2.50
C VAL A 125 -5.04 9.80 -1.95
N CYS A 126 -5.24 10.27 -0.73
CA CYS A 126 -4.27 11.08 0.00
C CYS A 126 -3.79 10.29 1.22
N ILE A 127 -2.48 10.05 1.29
CA ILE A 127 -1.77 9.40 2.38
C ILE A 127 -0.82 10.43 2.97
N ARG A 128 -0.97 10.79 4.24
CA ARG A 128 -0.07 11.79 4.85
C ARG A 128 0.23 11.57 6.32
N ASN A 129 1.34 12.13 6.80
CA ASN A 129 1.74 12.06 8.21
C ASN A 129 1.80 10.61 8.73
N ILE A 130 2.52 9.73 8.02
CA ILE A 130 2.61 8.31 8.39
C ILE A 130 4.01 7.98 8.88
N GLY A 131 4.08 7.36 10.06
CA GLY A 131 5.32 6.79 10.60
C GLY A 131 5.34 5.27 10.42
N MET A 132 6.40 4.73 9.83
CA MET A 132 6.57 3.29 9.59
C MET A 132 7.90 2.82 10.16
N LYS A 133 7.87 1.85 11.09
CA LYS A 133 9.07 1.27 11.68
C LYS A 133 9.07 -0.26 11.58
N GLY A 134 10.12 -0.82 10.99
CA GLY A 134 10.30 -2.27 10.80
C GLY A 134 9.25 -2.91 9.88
N VAL A 135 8.52 -2.13 9.08
CA VAL A 135 7.51 -2.65 8.16
C VAL A 135 8.17 -3.47 7.05
N GLY A 136 7.64 -4.66 6.73
CA GLY A 136 8.21 -5.55 5.71
C GLY A 136 9.57 -6.12 6.10
N THR A 137 9.77 -6.37 7.40
CA THR A 137 11.03 -6.91 7.93
C THR A 137 10.81 -8.08 8.87
N THR A 138 11.84 -8.91 9.07
CA THR A 138 11.92 -9.86 10.21
C THR A 138 12.76 -9.29 11.35
N ASN A 139 13.03 -7.98 11.34
CA ASN A 139 13.78 -7.31 12.38
C ASN A 139 13.05 -7.38 13.73
N SER A 140 13.84 -7.31 14.79
CA SER A 140 13.36 -7.33 16.16
C SER A 140 13.94 -6.17 16.95
N PHE A 141 13.16 -5.63 17.88
CA PHE A 141 13.69 -4.71 18.88
C PHE A 141 13.07 -4.95 20.24
N THR A 142 13.82 -4.64 21.29
CA THR A 142 13.40 -4.82 22.68
C THR A 142 13.00 -3.48 23.27
N TYR A 143 11.80 -3.43 23.87
CA TYR A 143 11.33 -2.28 24.63
C TYR A 143 10.71 -2.76 25.95
N ASN A 144 11.17 -2.21 27.07
CA ASN A 144 10.71 -2.59 28.42
C ASN A 144 10.72 -4.12 28.68
N GLY A 145 11.78 -4.79 28.25
CA GLY A 145 11.93 -6.25 28.42
C GLY A 145 11.04 -7.11 27.51
N LYS A 146 10.27 -6.51 26.60
CA LYS A 146 9.51 -7.22 25.57
C LYS A 146 10.19 -7.10 24.22
N THR A 147 10.44 -8.23 23.58
CA THR A 147 10.92 -8.28 22.19
C THR A 147 9.72 -8.26 21.26
N LEU A 148 9.72 -7.31 20.33
CA LEU A 148 8.77 -7.25 19.23
C LEU A 148 9.51 -7.59 17.94
N SER A 149 8.95 -8.53 17.17
CA SER A 149 9.54 -9.00 15.92
C SER A 149 8.55 -8.84 14.77
N GLY A 150 9.07 -8.53 13.59
CA GLY A 150 8.36 -8.70 12.33
C GLY A 150 8.38 -10.16 11.88
N ASN A 151 7.53 -10.49 10.92
CA ASN A 151 7.20 -11.85 10.49
C ASN A 151 7.54 -12.14 9.01
N THR A 152 7.95 -11.13 8.22
CA THR A 152 8.13 -11.31 6.77
C THR A 152 9.24 -10.42 6.20
N ILE A 153 9.89 -10.90 5.13
CA ILE A 153 10.77 -10.10 4.27
C ILE A 153 10.17 -9.88 2.87
N ASN A 154 8.92 -10.30 2.67
CA ASN A 154 8.24 -10.25 1.37
C ASN A 154 7.31 -9.04 1.22
N GLY A 155 7.01 -8.33 2.30
CA GLY A 155 6.17 -7.12 2.28
C GLY A 155 6.98 -5.85 2.09
N TYR A 156 6.35 -4.68 1.92
CA TYR A 156 7.01 -3.39 1.69
C TYR A 156 6.30 -2.29 2.47
N PRO A 157 7.00 -1.25 2.96
CA PRO A 157 6.38 -0.05 3.50
C PRO A 157 5.33 0.55 2.55
N LEU A 158 5.65 0.64 1.26
CA LEU A 158 4.72 1.06 0.21
C LEU A 158 4.76 0.07 -0.95
N ILE A 159 3.61 -0.52 -1.31
CA ILE A 159 3.50 -1.46 -2.43
C ILE A 159 2.26 -1.19 -3.27
N PHE A 160 2.46 -1.08 -4.58
CA PHE A 160 1.44 -0.84 -5.59
C PHE A 160 1.69 -1.80 -6.76
N THR A 161 1.06 -2.97 -6.70
CA THR A 161 1.38 -4.09 -7.59
C THR A 161 0.16 -4.57 -8.37
N LEU A 162 0.40 -4.95 -9.63
CA LEU A 162 -0.55 -5.69 -10.46
C LEU A 162 -0.18 -7.18 -10.60
N LYS A 163 0.85 -7.63 -9.88
CA LYS A 163 1.30 -9.04 -9.82
C LYS A 163 0.73 -9.79 -8.63
N TYR A 164 -0.40 -9.33 -8.10
CA TYR A 164 -1.06 -10.04 -7.00
C TYR A 164 -1.59 -11.39 -7.49
N ALA A 165 -1.28 -12.45 -6.76
CA ALA A 165 -1.69 -13.81 -7.10
C ALA A 165 -2.49 -14.41 -5.95
N ASP A 166 -3.82 -14.22 -5.98
CA ASP A 166 -4.76 -15.05 -5.23
C ASP A 166 -5.65 -15.81 -6.22
N GLY A 167 -5.69 -17.14 -6.09
CA GLY A 167 -6.63 -18.00 -6.81
C GLY A 167 -6.59 -17.93 -8.34
N SER A 168 -7.51 -18.65 -8.99
CA SER A 168 -7.69 -18.64 -10.44
C SER A 168 -8.63 -17.51 -10.88
N THR A 169 -8.36 -16.88 -12.03
CA THR A 169 -9.24 -15.89 -12.66
C THR A 169 -10.45 -16.57 -13.29
N ASN A 170 -11.46 -16.92 -12.49
CA ASN A 170 -12.70 -17.55 -12.95
C ASN A 170 -13.75 -16.51 -13.39
N PHE A 171 -13.33 -15.45 -14.07
CA PHE A 171 -14.20 -14.39 -14.57
C PHE A 171 -13.70 -13.84 -15.91
N PRO A 172 -14.58 -13.32 -16.79
CA PRO A 172 -14.15 -12.64 -18.00
C PRO A 172 -13.33 -11.40 -17.65
N ALA A 173 -12.10 -11.31 -18.18
CA ALA A 173 -11.20 -10.18 -17.95
C ALA A 173 -11.84 -8.85 -18.37
N ALA A 174 -11.61 -7.79 -17.60
CA ALA A 174 -12.05 -6.44 -17.94
C ALA A 174 -11.41 -5.95 -19.25
N ASP A 175 -12.11 -5.05 -19.95
CA ASP A 175 -11.65 -4.51 -21.23
C ASP A 175 -10.49 -3.52 -21.06
N THR A 176 -10.38 -2.88 -19.89
CA THR A 176 -9.28 -1.98 -19.53
C THR A 176 -8.54 -2.55 -18.32
N PRO A 177 -7.20 -2.66 -18.36
CA PRO A 177 -6.42 -3.13 -17.23
C PRO A 177 -6.61 -2.27 -15.97
N THR A 178 -6.55 -2.89 -14.80
CA THR A 178 -6.54 -2.21 -13.50
C THR A 178 -5.47 -1.13 -13.43
N VAL A 179 -5.80 0.04 -12.86
CA VAL A 179 -4.85 1.16 -12.75
C VAL A 179 -4.94 1.89 -11.40
N TYR A 180 -3.81 2.41 -10.93
CA TYR A 180 -3.75 3.29 -9.77
C TYR A 180 -3.44 4.72 -10.26
N THR A 181 -4.26 5.69 -9.89
CA THR A 181 -4.07 7.07 -10.34
C THR A 181 -4.39 8.12 -9.28
N ASP A 182 -3.73 9.28 -9.31
CA ASP A 182 -3.96 10.35 -8.32
C ASP A 182 -3.79 9.83 -6.87
N VAL A 183 -2.57 9.38 -6.57
CA VAL A 183 -2.16 8.86 -5.25
C VAL A 183 -1.10 9.79 -4.68
N LYS A 184 -1.47 10.57 -3.67
CA LYS A 184 -0.61 11.55 -3.02
C LYS A 184 -0.08 10.98 -1.71
N MET A 185 1.23 11.04 -1.52
CA MET A 185 1.95 10.55 -0.36
C MET A 185 2.83 11.67 0.17
N HIS A 186 2.43 12.29 1.27
CA HIS A 186 3.09 13.48 1.83
C HIS A 186 3.52 13.26 3.28
N ASP A 187 4.73 13.63 3.65
CA ASP A 187 5.19 13.61 5.05
C ASP A 187 5.21 12.17 5.62
N LEU A 188 5.96 11.27 4.96
CA LEU A 188 6.12 9.88 5.37
C LEU A 188 7.54 9.65 5.92
N SER A 189 7.64 8.93 7.03
CA SER A 189 8.91 8.47 7.59
C SER A 189 8.95 6.95 7.67
N ILE A 190 9.91 6.34 6.98
CA ILE A 190 10.10 4.90 6.89
C ILE A 190 11.48 4.55 7.48
N ASP A 191 11.51 3.66 8.46
CA ASP A 191 12.73 3.10 9.02
C ASP A 191 12.59 1.58 9.15
N GLN A 192 13.28 0.82 8.29
CA GLN A 192 13.24 -0.64 8.32
C GLN A 192 14.24 -1.27 9.31
N ILE A 193 14.85 -0.46 10.20
CA ILE A 193 15.77 -0.84 11.27
C ILE A 193 17.16 -1.25 10.76
N ASP A 194 17.23 -2.26 9.90
CA ASP A 194 18.44 -2.65 9.17
C ASP A 194 18.11 -3.21 7.78
N THR A 195 19.13 -3.32 6.93
CA THR A 195 18.97 -3.82 5.56
C THR A 195 19.09 -5.35 5.45
N ASN A 196 19.47 -6.06 6.51
CA ASN A 196 19.74 -7.51 6.45
C ASN A 196 18.46 -8.33 6.49
N HIS A 197 17.42 -7.79 7.13
CA HIS A 197 16.13 -8.43 7.31
C HIS A 197 15.00 -7.62 6.69
N ALA A 198 15.32 -6.72 5.76
CA ALA A 198 14.37 -5.84 5.13
C ALA A 198 14.07 -6.23 3.69
N SER A 199 12.88 -5.87 3.26
CA SER A 199 12.50 -5.79 1.86
C SER A 199 12.92 -4.45 1.23
N GLY A 200 12.44 -4.17 0.02
CA GLY A 200 12.55 -2.82 -0.56
C GLY A 200 11.63 -1.81 0.14
N SER A 201 11.98 -0.53 0.04
CA SER A 201 11.18 0.56 0.61
C SER A 201 9.86 0.80 -0.14
N ILE A 202 9.93 0.81 -1.47
CA ILE A 202 8.79 1.09 -2.34
C ILE A 202 8.79 0.10 -3.49
N LEU A 203 7.65 -0.52 -3.78
CA LEU A 203 7.42 -1.30 -4.97
C LEU A 203 6.25 -0.72 -5.77
N ILE A 204 6.49 -0.37 -7.03
CA ILE A 204 5.44 -0.04 -7.99
C ILE A 204 5.65 -0.90 -9.23
N ASP A 205 4.62 -1.64 -9.62
CA ASP A 205 4.55 -2.28 -10.93
C ASP A 205 3.15 -2.13 -11.53
N GLY A 206 3.13 -1.72 -12.80
CA GLY A 206 1.92 -1.54 -13.59
C GLY A 206 1.99 -2.32 -14.89
N THR A 207 1.17 -1.92 -15.85
CA THR A 207 1.23 -2.45 -17.21
C THR A 207 1.51 -1.32 -18.21
N LEU A 208 2.08 -1.66 -19.37
CA LEU A 208 2.40 -0.66 -20.39
C LEU A 208 1.16 -0.14 -21.13
N ASP A 209 0.12 -0.95 -21.24
CA ASP A 209 -1.15 -0.62 -21.87
C ASP A 209 -2.04 0.28 -21.00
N ASN A 210 -1.87 0.27 -19.67
CA ASN A 210 -2.53 1.21 -18.76
C ASN A 210 -1.65 1.55 -17.54
N MET A 211 -0.58 2.31 -17.79
CA MET A 211 0.38 2.71 -16.75
C MET A 211 -0.28 3.48 -15.60
N HIS A 212 0.12 3.18 -14.36
CA HIS A 212 -0.19 3.97 -13.16
C HIS A 212 0.26 5.42 -13.37
N SER A 213 -0.46 6.39 -12.79
CA SER A 213 -0.14 7.80 -13.05
C SER A 213 -0.59 8.81 -12.01
N GLY A 214 0.07 9.97 -11.95
CA GLY A 214 -0.31 11.02 -11.01
C GLY A 214 0.02 10.67 -9.57
N PHE A 215 1.16 10.00 -9.35
CA PHE A 215 1.67 9.78 -8.00
C PHE A 215 2.45 11.01 -7.56
N GLU A 216 2.24 11.46 -6.33
CA GLU A 216 3.01 12.55 -5.73
C GLU A 216 3.68 12.05 -4.46
N PHE A 217 5.01 12.02 -4.46
CA PHE A 217 5.83 11.73 -3.30
C PHE A 217 6.42 13.04 -2.81
N LYS A 218 6.01 13.51 -1.63
CA LYS A 218 6.49 14.76 -1.07
C LYS A 218 6.97 14.60 0.36
N ASN A 219 8.18 15.10 0.65
CA ASN A 219 8.77 15.04 1.99
C ASN A 219 8.78 13.59 2.54
N ILE A 220 9.48 12.70 1.83
CA ILE A 220 9.58 11.28 2.20
C ILE A 220 10.99 11.00 2.74
N LYS A 221 11.04 10.38 3.91
CA LYS A 221 12.30 9.97 4.55
C LYS A 221 12.35 8.46 4.65
N ILE A 222 13.42 7.85 4.13
CA ILE A 222 13.59 6.39 4.08
C ILE A 222 14.93 6.03 4.70
N LYS A 223 14.92 5.15 5.70
CA LYS A 223 16.12 4.68 6.39
C LYS A 223 16.19 3.16 6.44
N ASN A 224 17.41 2.64 6.41
CA ASN A 224 17.71 1.24 6.72
C ASN A 224 16.92 0.24 5.87
N SER A 225 16.74 0.54 4.59
CA SER A 225 15.83 -0.16 3.69
C SER A 225 16.56 -0.66 2.46
N LEU A 226 16.04 -1.67 1.75
CA LEU A 226 16.56 -2.00 0.42
C LEU A 226 16.01 -1.05 -0.65
N GLN A 227 16.67 -1.06 -1.82
CA GLN A 227 16.34 -0.24 -2.99
C GLN A 227 14.83 -0.25 -3.34
N ALA A 228 14.28 0.95 -3.58
CA ALA A 228 12.95 1.14 -4.15
C ALA A 228 12.93 0.73 -5.63
N LYS A 229 11.88 0.02 -6.07
CA LYS A 229 11.70 -0.44 -7.44
C LYS A 229 10.39 0.10 -7.99
N ILE A 230 10.48 0.99 -8.98
CA ILE A 230 9.33 1.68 -9.55
C ILE A 230 9.30 1.42 -11.05
N SER A 231 8.21 0.85 -11.54
CA SER A 231 8.06 0.56 -12.96
C SER A 231 6.66 0.83 -13.50
N GLN A 232 6.60 1.14 -14.80
CA GLN A 232 5.35 1.47 -15.51
C GLN A 232 4.55 2.61 -14.85
N LEU A 233 5.26 3.64 -14.37
CA LEU A 233 4.69 4.84 -13.76
C LEU A 233 4.87 6.05 -14.68
N LYS A 234 3.84 6.90 -14.81
CA LYS A 234 3.93 8.14 -15.60
C LYS A 234 3.32 9.35 -14.91
N LEU A 235 3.70 10.55 -15.36
CA LEU A 235 3.07 11.81 -14.89
C LEU A 235 3.11 11.94 -13.37
N SER A 236 4.24 11.61 -12.76
CA SER A 236 4.39 11.54 -11.30
C SER A 236 5.51 12.45 -10.81
N VAL A 237 5.37 12.91 -9.57
CA VAL A 237 6.26 13.89 -8.95
C VAL A 237 6.94 13.27 -7.75
N PHE A 238 8.24 13.50 -7.63
CA PHE A 238 9.07 13.20 -6.47
C PHE A 238 9.67 14.52 -6.01
N ASP A 239 9.23 15.02 -4.87
CA ASP A 239 9.66 16.30 -4.29
C ASP A 239 10.17 16.09 -2.88
N THR A 240 11.45 16.39 -2.64
CA THR A 240 12.06 16.29 -1.32
C THR A 240 12.06 14.85 -0.80
N LEU A 241 13.05 14.07 -1.26
CA LEU A 241 13.28 12.69 -0.81
C LEU A 241 14.61 12.59 -0.07
N GLU A 242 14.59 12.03 1.13
CA GLU A 242 15.78 11.78 1.93
C GLU A 242 15.96 10.27 2.13
N THR A 243 17.17 9.77 1.89
CA THR A 243 17.51 8.36 2.08
C THR A 243 18.75 8.23 2.96
N ASP A 244 18.76 7.25 3.86
CA ASP A 244 19.88 6.97 4.77
C ASP A 244 20.05 5.44 4.92
N ASN A 245 21.29 4.95 4.80
CA ASN A 245 21.60 3.52 4.85
C ASN A 245 20.69 2.64 3.96
N ILE A 246 20.78 2.82 2.63
CA ILE A 246 19.99 2.02 1.68
C ILE A 246 20.83 0.86 1.15
N GLY A 247 20.27 -0.35 1.23
CA GLY A 247 20.81 -1.54 0.60
C GLY A 247 20.56 -1.51 -0.91
N GLY A 248 21.50 -0.94 -1.64
CA GLY A 248 21.49 -0.83 -3.10
C GLY A 248 21.87 0.57 -3.58
N ASP A 249 22.63 0.62 -4.66
CA ASP A 249 23.05 1.86 -5.33
C ASP A 249 22.67 1.79 -6.81
N PRO A 250 21.79 2.68 -7.33
CA PRO A 250 21.13 3.79 -6.64
C PRO A 250 20.06 3.35 -5.62
N PRO A 251 19.63 4.19 -4.68
CA PRO A 251 18.54 3.88 -3.74
C PRO A 251 17.17 3.68 -4.41
N PHE A 252 16.96 4.22 -5.62
CA PHE A 252 15.75 4.07 -6.42
C PHE A 252 16.07 3.53 -7.81
N LYS A 253 15.36 2.50 -8.25
CA LYS A 253 15.44 1.95 -9.60
C LYS A 253 14.14 2.18 -10.35
N PHE A 254 14.23 2.90 -11.45
CA PHE A 254 13.09 3.20 -12.32
C PHE A 254 13.17 2.37 -13.61
N ALA A 255 12.04 1.82 -14.06
CA ALA A 255 11.98 1.07 -15.32
C ALA A 255 10.69 1.37 -16.09
N GLN A 256 10.80 1.66 -17.40
CA GLN A 256 9.64 1.93 -18.26
C GLN A 256 8.71 3.02 -17.69
N CYS A 257 9.31 4.06 -17.08
CA CYS A 257 8.58 5.22 -16.60
C CYS A 257 8.62 6.35 -17.63
N SER A 258 7.71 7.32 -17.56
CA SER A 258 7.75 8.49 -18.44
C SER A 258 7.21 9.74 -17.76
N LYS A 259 7.72 10.92 -18.12
CA LYS A 259 7.24 12.21 -17.57
C LYS A 259 7.26 12.25 -16.03
N LEU A 260 8.36 11.78 -15.44
CA LEU A 260 8.61 11.90 -14.01
C LEU A 260 9.24 13.27 -13.73
N THR A 261 8.80 13.94 -12.66
CA THR A 261 9.35 15.21 -12.20
C THR A 261 10.08 14.99 -10.88
N PHE A 262 11.30 15.51 -10.77
CA PHE A 262 12.15 15.36 -9.59
C PHE A 262 12.55 16.75 -9.07
N ASN A 263 12.06 17.11 -7.89
CA ASN A 263 12.30 18.40 -7.24
C ASN A 263 13.06 18.17 -5.92
N ASN A 264 14.13 18.91 -5.66
CA ASN A 264 14.86 18.84 -4.37
C ASN A 264 15.26 17.42 -3.94
N VAL A 265 15.57 16.53 -4.89
CA VAL A 265 16.01 15.16 -4.62
C VAL A 265 17.54 15.02 -4.80
N PRO A 266 18.22 14.19 -3.99
CA PRO A 266 19.60 13.82 -4.22
C PRO A 266 19.85 13.27 -5.63
N ALA A 267 21.02 13.58 -6.20
CA ALA A 267 21.38 13.12 -7.56
C ALA A 267 21.38 11.59 -7.69
N VAL A 268 21.71 10.85 -6.63
CA VAL A 268 21.65 9.37 -6.61
C VAL A 268 20.23 8.82 -6.78
N ILE A 269 19.20 9.62 -6.49
CA ILE A 269 17.79 9.26 -6.70
C ILE A 269 17.31 9.70 -8.09
N ASN A 270 17.89 10.77 -8.65
CA ASN A 270 17.46 11.36 -9.92
C ASN A 270 18.18 10.70 -11.11
N PRO A 271 17.50 9.87 -11.90
CA PRO A 271 18.12 9.12 -12.97
C PRO A 271 18.26 9.97 -14.25
N GLN A 272 18.82 11.19 -14.15
CA GLN A 272 18.83 12.25 -15.19
C GLN A 272 19.26 11.84 -16.62
N SER A 273 19.64 10.58 -16.86
CA SER A 273 20.05 10.05 -18.15
C SER A 273 19.01 9.23 -18.94
N ASN A 274 17.78 8.91 -18.47
CA ASN A 274 17.00 7.83 -19.14
C ASN A 274 15.48 8.00 -19.40
N TYR A 275 14.87 9.18 -19.25
CA TYR A 275 13.40 9.29 -19.46
C TYR A 275 13.00 10.49 -20.31
N SER A 276 13.44 10.47 -21.58
CA SER A 276 12.87 11.27 -22.68
C SER A 276 11.55 10.68 -23.17
#